data_AF-A0A502BR60-F1
#
_entry.id   AF-A0A502BR60-F1
#
_cell.length_a   1.000
_cell.length_b   1.000
_cell.length_c   1.000
_cell.angle_alpha   90.00
_cell.angle_beta   90.00
_cell.angle_gamma   90.00
#
_symmetry.space_group_name_H-M   'P 1'
#
loop_
_entity.id
_entity.type
_entity.pdbx_description
1 polymer ?
#
loop_
_entity_poly.entity_id
_entity_poly.type
_entity_poly.pdbx_seq_one_letter_code
_entity_poly.pdbx_strand_id
1 'polypeptide(L)'
;MTKSTRIFANLMLAVAAVAFVAGCAGGPEFQGAPQEGARRTDTYPSFGRMPKAATTQITPEEKAQMLSNLDGDRTRLAATRSSAATLSDAQAAALRKQAQEEVSATLKQIESGE
;
A
#
# COMPACT_ATOMS: atom_id res chain seq x y z
N MET A 1 -8.64 -2.59 33.09
CA MET A 1 -9.64 -2.46 32.00
C MET A 1 -10.72 -3.52 32.17
N THR A 2 -11.95 -3.12 32.47
CA THR A 2 -13.09 -4.03 32.64
C THR A 2 -13.61 -4.50 31.27
N LYS A 3 -14.22 -5.70 31.23
CA LYS A 3 -14.74 -6.33 29.99
C LYS A 3 -15.60 -5.39 29.13
N SER A 4 -16.35 -4.50 29.78
CA SER A 4 -17.17 -3.46 29.13
C SER A 4 -16.34 -2.46 28.31
N THR A 5 -15.23 -1.95 28.84
CA THR A 5 -14.35 -1.00 28.12
C THR A 5 -13.74 -1.59 26.84
N ARG A 6 -13.50 -2.90 26.79
CA ARG A 6 -13.01 -3.58 25.59
C ARG A 6 -14.08 -3.71 24.51
N ILE A 7 -15.33 -3.89 24.89
CA ILE A 7 -16.46 -3.99 23.96
C ILE A 7 -16.71 -2.63 23.29
N PHE A 8 -16.72 -1.54 24.06
CA PHE A 8 -16.88 -0.20 23.51
C PHE A 8 -15.73 0.20 22.58
N ALA A 9 -14.49 -0.14 22.93
CA ALA A 9 -13.34 0.12 22.06
C ALA A 9 -13.44 -0.63 20.73
N ASN A 10 -13.83 -1.90 20.76
CA ASN A 10 -14.00 -2.70 19.56
C ASN A 10 -15.17 -2.21 18.68
N LEU A 11 -16.27 -1.76 19.30
CA LEU A 11 -17.39 -1.18 18.58
C LEU A 11 -16.98 0.12 17.86
N MET A 12 -16.25 1.00 18.53
CA MET A 12 -15.77 2.25 17.93
C MET A 12 -14.77 2.00 16.81
N LEU A 13 -13.89 1.01 16.96
CA LEU A 13 -12.96 0.60 15.91
C LEU A 13 -13.70 0.05 14.67
N ALA A 14 -14.75 -0.76 14.88
CA ALA A 14 -15.56 -1.30 13.80
C ALA A 14 -16.33 -0.20 13.05
N VAL A 15 -16.91 0.77 13.78
CA VAL A 15 -17.61 1.92 13.17
C VAL A 15 -16.65 2.77 12.33
N ALA A 16 -15.45 3.05 12.86
CA ALA A 16 -14.43 3.79 12.12
C ALA A 16 -13.99 3.06 10.84
N ALA A 17 -13.83 1.73 10.90
CA ALA A 17 -13.48 0.92 9.74
C ALA A 17 -14.57 0.94 8.65
N VAL A 18 -15.84 0.84 9.03
CA VAL A 18 -16.97 0.90 8.07
C VAL A 18 -17.08 2.28 7.42
N ALA A 19 -16.89 3.35 8.19
CA ALA A 19 -16.87 4.71 7.65
C ALA A 19 -15.73 4.93 6.64
N PHE A 20 -14.55 4.38 6.90
CA PHE A 20 -13.40 4.47 5.99
C PHE A 20 -13.65 3.70 4.68
N VAL A 21 -14.30 2.54 4.73
CA VAL A 21 -14.63 1.75 3.52
C VAL A 21 -15.74 2.43 2.71
N ALA A 22 -16.76 2.99 3.37
CA ALA A 22 -17.84 3.71 2.69
C ALA A 22 -17.34 5.00 1.99
N GLY A 23 -16.33 5.67 2.56
CA GLY A 23 -15.70 6.85 1.97
C GLY A 23 -14.86 6.60 0.71
N CYS A 24 -14.43 5.36 0.47
CA CYS A 24 -13.60 5.02 -0.70
C CYS A 24 -14.41 4.59 -1.94
N ALA A 25 -15.74 4.44 -1.87
CA ALA A 25 -16.51 3.91 -3.00
C ALA A 25 -17.95 4.44 -3.14
N GLY A 26 -18.38 5.40 -2.31
CA GLY A 26 -19.78 5.86 -2.27
C GLY A 26 -20.08 7.16 -3.03
N GLY A 27 -19.06 7.86 -3.54
CA GLY A 27 -19.24 9.14 -4.23
C GLY A 27 -19.94 8.99 -5.59
N PRO A 28 -20.62 10.04 -6.08
CA PRO A 28 -21.25 10.06 -7.41
C PRO A 28 -20.27 9.75 -8.55
N GLU A 29 -18.97 9.98 -8.35
CA GLU A 29 -17.89 9.58 -9.25
C GLU A 29 -17.74 8.05 -9.42
N PHE A 30 -18.31 7.25 -8.52
CA PHE A 30 -18.36 5.78 -8.59
C PHE A 30 -19.71 5.25 -9.09
N GLN A 31 -20.71 6.13 -9.28
CA GLN A 31 -21.92 5.82 -10.01
C GLN A 31 -21.57 5.87 -11.50
N GLY A 32 -20.92 4.82 -11.99
CA GLY A 32 -20.60 4.70 -13.42
C GLY A 32 -21.84 5.00 -14.25
N ALA A 33 -21.70 5.83 -15.28
CA ALA A 33 -22.78 6.08 -16.23
C ALA A 33 -23.34 4.72 -16.70
N PRO A 34 -24.68 4.57 -16.84
CA PRO A 34 -25.25 3.32 -17.32
C PRO A 34 -24.55 2.97 -18.63
N GLN A 35 -23.77 1.88 -18.62
CA GLN A 35 -23.11 1.41 -19.83
C GLN A 35 -24.25 1.11 -20.82
N GLU A 36 -24.26 1.79 -21.97
CA GLU A 36 -25.13 1.37 -23.06
C GLU A 36 -24.84 -0.11 -23.28
N GLY A 37 -25.84 -0.97 -23.01
CA GLY A 37 -25.74 -2.40 -23.29
C GLY A 37 -25.35 -2.59 -24.75
N ALA A 38 -24.69 -3.72 -25.06
CA ALA A 38 -24.15 -3.99 -26.39
C ALA A 38 -25.15 -3.61 -27.49
N ARG A 39 -24.93 -2.45 -28.14
CA ARG A 39 -25.73 -2.03 -29.29
C ARG A 39 -25.47 -3.05 -30.39
N ARG A 40 -26.53 -3.63 -30.93
CA ARG A 40 -26.46 -4.45 -32.15
C ARG A 40 -26.10 -3.54 -33.31
N THR A 41 -24.81 -3.36 -33.55
CA THR A 41 -24.24 -2.56 -34.65
C THR A 41 -24.04 -3.38 -35.92
N ASP A 42 -24.47 -4.65 -35.92
CA ASP A 42 -24.20 -5.67 -36.95
C ASP A 42 -22.73 -5.75 -37.40
N THR A 43 -21.83 -5.24 -36.55
CA THR A 43 -20.39 -5.18 -36.78
C THR A 43 -19.72 -6.14 -35.81
N TYR A 44 -19.16 -7.23 -36.33
CA TYR A 44 -18.50 -8.23 -35.53
C TYR A 44 -17.01 -7.91 -35.38
N PRO A 45 -16.40 -8.16 -34.20
CA PRO A 45 -14.96 -8.05 -34.06
C PRO A 45 -14.27 -9.01 -35.04
N SER A 46 -13.29 -8.51 -35.77
CA SER A 46 -12.51 -9.33 -36.70
C SER A 46 -11.60 -10.27 -35.93
N PHE A 47 -11.83 -11.58 -36.08
CA PHE A 47 -10.93 -12.65 -35.61
C PHE A 47 -9.69 -12.84 -36.52
N GLY A 48 -9.55 -12.03 -37.58
CA GLY A 48 -8.42 -12.10 -38.50
C GLY A 48 -7.12 -11.54 -37.93
N ARG A 49 -7.17 -10.84 -36.78
CA ARG A 49 -5.97 -10.42 -36.06
C ARG A 49 -5.48 -11.58 -35.21
N MET A 50 -4.41 -12.25 -35.64
CA MET A 50 -3.72 -13.22 -34.79
C MET A 50 -3.34 -12.55 -33.47
N PRO A 51 -3.60 -13.19 -32.31
CA PRO A 51 -3.14 -12.66 -31.03
C PRO A 51 -1.63 -12.46 -31.11
N LYS A 52 -1.13 -11.32 -30.60
CA LYS A 52 0.31 -11.09 -30.51
C LYS A 52 0.93 -12.29 -29.79
N ALA A 53 1.96 -12.88 -30.38
CA ALA A 53 2.60 -14.08 -29.88
C ALA A 53 2.98 -13.92 -28.39
N ALA A 54 3.04 -15.06 -27.68
CA ALA A 54 3.37 -15.12 -26.26
C ALA A 54 4.54 -14.19 -25.92
N THR A 55 4.33 -13.33 -24.92
CA THR A 55 5.37 -12.45 -24.38
C THR A 55 6.62 -13.26 -24.06
N THR A 56 7.80 -12.71 -24.32
CA THR A 56 9.10 -13.34 -24.01
C THR A 56 9.06 -13.88 -22.58
N GLN A 57 9.05 -15.21 -22.46
CA GLN A 57 9.02 -15.86 -21.16
C GLN A 57 10.42 -15.83 -20.58
N ILE A 58 10.51 -15.54 -19.28
CA ILE A 58 11.76 -15.58 -18.53
C ILE A 58 12.39 -16.97 -18.73
N THR A 59 13.63 -17.01 -19.22
CA THR A 59 14.32 -18.29 -19.42
C THR A 59 14.69 -18.93 -18.07
N PRO A 60 14.93 -20.25 -18.02
CA PRO A 60 15.36 -20.91 -16.79
C PRO A 60 16.62 -20.29 -16.18
N GLU A 61 17.55 -19.82 -17.01
CA GLU A 61 18.81 -19.19 -16.61
C GLU A 61 18.55 -17.82 -16.00
N GLU A 62 17.72 -17.00 -16.63
CA GLU A 62 17.31 -15.69 -16.11
C GLU A 62 16.60 -15.84 -14.76
N LYS A 63 15.74 -16.86 -14.61
CA LYS A 63 15.09 -17.17 -13.33
C LYS A 63 16.11 -17.52 -12.24
N ALA A 64 17.10 -18.34 -12.55
CA ALA A 64 18.14 -18.72 -11.59
C ALA A 64 18.96 -17.51 -11.14
N GLN A 65 19.29 -16.61 -12.06
CA GLN A 65 19.99 -15.37 -11.75
C GLN A 65 19.16 -14.43 -10.86
N MET A 66 17.85 -14.27 -11.15
CA MET A 66 16.95 -13.49 -10.31
C MET A 66 16.85 -14.04 -8.88
N LEU A 67 16.74 -15.36 -8.74
CA LEU A 67 16.70 -15.99 -7.42
C LEU A 67 18.01 -15.79 -6.64
N SER A 68 19.15 -15.95 -7.31
CA SER A 68 20.45 -15.71 -6.69
C SER A 68 20.62 -14.27 -6.19
N ASN A 69 20.14 -13.29 -6.97
CA ASN A 69 20.16 -11.88 -6.55
C ASN A 69 19.28 -11.64 -5.31
N LEU A 70 18.08 -12.23 -5.27
CA LEU A 70 17.18 -12.12 -4.12
C LEU A 70 17.76 -12.76 -2.86
N ASP A 71 18.46 -13.89 -2.98
CA ASP A 71 19.15 -14.53 -1.85
C ASP A 71 20.32 -13.68 -1.34
N GLY A 72 21.07 -13.05 -2.25
CA GLY A 72 22.11 -12.06 -1.90
C GLY A 72 21.54 -10.85 -1.14
N ASP A 73 20.41 -10.32 -1.59
CA ASP A 73 19.74 -9.21 -0.91
C ASP A 73 19.19 -9.62 0.45
N ARG A 74 18.62 -10.83 0.56
CA ARG A 74 18.13 -11.39 1.83
C ARG A 74 19.25 -11.52 2.85
N THR A 75 20.41 -12.05 2.45
CA THR A 75 21.57 -12.20 3.34
C THR A 75 22.13 -10.85 3.77
N ARG A 76 22.23 -9.89 2.85
CA ARG A 76 22.62 -8.51 3.16
C ARG A 76 21.67 -7.86 4.18
N LEU A 77 20.36 -7.98 3.96
CA LEU A 77 19.33 -7.46 4.88
C LEU A 77 19.36 -8.13 6.25
N ALA A 78 19.63 -9.44 6.31
CA ALA A 78 19.78 -10.16 7.57
C ALA A 78 21.01 -9.64 8.35
N ALA A 79 22.14 -9.43 7.67
CA ALA A 79 23.32 -8.81 8.28
C ALA A 79 23.01 -7.40 8.78
N THR A 80 22.26 -6.60 8.01
CA THR A 80 21.83 -5.26 8.43
C THR A 80 20.92 -5.31 9.66
N ARG A 81 19.98 -6.25 9.76
CA ARG A 81 19.14 -6.42 10.96
C ARG A 81 19.92 -6.87 12.18
N SER A 82 20.95 -7.71 12.01
CA SER A 82 21.85 -8.08 13.11
C SER A 82 22.74 -6.91 13.55
N SER A 83 23.08 -6.00 12.64
CA SER A 83 23.80 -4.74 12.96
C SER A 83 22.90 -3.59 13.36
N ALA A 84 21.58 -3.71 13.17
CA ALA A 84 20.60 -2.82 13.76
C ALA A 84 20.61 -3.13 15.26
N ALA A 85 21.60 -2.54 15.95
CA ALA A 85 21.57 -2.38 17.38
C ALA A 85 20.13 -1.98 17.73
N THR A 86 19.46 -2.83 18.50
CA THR A 86 18.19 -2.47 19.10
C THR A 86 18.43 -1.14 19.77
N LEU A 87 17.89 -0.05 19.20
CA LEU A 87 17.98 1.27 19.79
C LEU A 87 17.61 1.09 21.25
N SER A 88 18.51 1.48 22.16
CA SER A 88 18.15 1.44 23.57
C SER A 88 16.88 2.29 23.76
N ASP A 89 16.05 1.98 24.75
CA ASP A 89 14.80 2.73 24.96
C ASP A 89 15.05 4.24 25.04
N ALA A 90 16.21 4.65 25.56
CA ALA A 90 16.68 6.03 25.57
C ALA A 90 16.97 6.60 24.17
N GLN A 91 17.63 5.85 23.28
CA GLN A 91 17.87 6.26 21.90
C GLN A 91 16.58 6.30 21.08
N ALA A 92 15.68 5.34 21.29
CA ALA A 92 14.36 5.34 20.68
C ALA A 92 13.49 6.52 21.16
N ALA A 93 13.59 6.90 22.44
CA ALA A 93 12.91 8.07 22.98
C ALA A 93 13.50 9.39 22.42
N ALA A 94 14.82 9.48 22.29
CA ALA A 94 15.48 10.63 21.68
C ALA A 94 15.07 10.80 20.20
N LEU A 95 15.03 9.71 19.44
CA LEU A 95 14.61 9.74 18.03
C LEU A 95 13.14 10.16 17.88
N ARG A 96 12.25 9.71 18.77
CA ARG A 96 10.85 10.13 18.78
C ARG A 96 10.70 11.62 19.12
N LYS A 97 11.50 12.15 20.04
CA LYS A 97 11.50 13.58 20.36
C LYS A 97 11.96 14.41 19.17
N GLN A 98 13.05 14.02 18.52
CA GLN A 98 13.53 14.70 17.33
C GLN A 98 12.47 14.71 16.21
N ALA A 99 11.84 13.56 15.95
CA ALA A 99 10.76 13.48 14.96
C ALA A 99 9.56 14.39 15.33
N GLN A 100 9.20 14.48 16.61
CA GLN A 100 8.15 15.39 17.07
C GLN A 100 8.52 16.86 16.89
N GLU A 101 9.78 17.23 17.17
CA GLU A 101 10.28 18.59 16.98
C GLU A 101 10.25 18.98 15.50
N GLU A 102 10.74 18.11 14.61
CA GLU A 102 10.71 18.32 13.16
C GLU A 102 9.29 18.44 12.61
N VAL A 103 8.37 17.58 13.05
CA VAL A 103 6.95 17.66 12.68
C VAL A 103 6.36 18.98 13.19
N SER A 104 6.65 19.39 14.42
CA SER A 104 6.13 20.63 14.98
C SER A 104 6.68 21.88 14.27
N ALA A 105 7.95 21.85 13.86
CA ALA A 105 8.57 22.92 13.08
C ALA A 105 7.96 23.01 11.69
N THR A 106 7.75 21.86 11.04
CA THR A 106 7.10 21.77 9.73
C THR A 106 5.65 22.27 9.79
N LEU A 107 4.90 21.88 10.81
CA LEU A 107 3.53 22.35 11.01
C LEU A 107 3.47 23.86 11.23
N LYS A 108 4.39 24.42 12.03
CA LYS A 108 4.48 25.87 12.21
C LYS A 108 4.78 26.60 10.91
N GLN A 109 5.65 26.05 10.06
CA GLN A 109 5.98 26.65 8.77
C GLN A 109 4.75 26.66 7.83
N ILE A 110 4.01 25.56 7.79
CA ILE A 110 2.75 25.45 7.04
C ILE A 110 1.70 26.43 7.57
N GLU A 111 1.57 26.55 8.90
CA GLU A 111 0.62 27.48 9.55
C GLU A 111 1.02 28.95 9.38
N SER A 112 2.31 29.27 9.25
CA SER A 112 2.79 30.62 8.96
C SER A 112 2.68 31.03 7.49
N GLY A 113 2.31 30.11 6.59
CA GLY A 113 2.00 30.41 5.20
C GLY A 113 3.21 30.72 4.31
N GLU A 114 4.40 30.24 4.65
CA GLU A 114 5.55 30.18 3.72
C GLU A 114 5.54 28.88 2.88
#